data_AF-A0A165QX69-F1
#
_entry.id   AF-A0A165QX69-F1
#
_cell.length_a   1.000
_cell.length_b   1.000
_cell.length_c   1.000
_cell.angle_alpha   90.00
_cell.angle_beta   90.00
_cell.angle_gamma   90.00
#
_symmetry.space_group_name_H-M   'P 1'
#
loop_
_entity.id
_entity.type
_entity.pdbx_description
1 polymer ?
#
loop_
_entity_poly.entity_id
_entity_poly.type
_entity_poly.pdbx_seq_one_letter_code
_entity_poly.pdbx_strand_id
1 'polypeptide(L)'
;MTTLLRRRPLGSSRLSILWLATVLLLLCQPSHAIKFALQAARFPAPKCIWNAAHPGELVIVTANIGPGDHQRVDIEILDSGPQRNVYLSKKNISGEKRFAVTSHSEEDVGVCFRNYLDPGKQGGPVEAKPRSRVIDLDIDIGADAVDYNAIANQESLSGLETEMRKLEGVVKEIVDEMDYLKTREERFQLTNMSTNIRVQNFAWFTLFSLVALGLWQIFHLRAFFKRKYLID
;
A
#
# COMPACT_ATOMS: atom_id res chain seq x y z
N MET A 1 -23.55 -49.17 -39.56
CA MET A 1 -22.49 -48.50 -38.76
C MET A 1 -22.37 -47.07 -39.27
N THR A 2 -23.07 -46.11 -38.65
CA THR A 2 -22.76 -44.66 -38.62
C THR A 2 -23.93 -43.90 -37.98
N THR A 3 -23.86 -43.70 -36.67
CA THR A 3 -24.71 -42.76 -35.91
C THR A 3 -24.19 -41.34 -36.11
N LEU A 4 -25.01 -40.48 -36.72
CA LEU A 4 -24.78 -39.04 -36.87
C LEU A 4 -24.89 -38.32 -35.52
N LEU A 5 -23.77 -37.84 -34.99
CA LEU A 5 -23.71 -36.98 -33.81
C LEU A 5 -24.11 -35.54 -34.18
N ARG A 6 -25.31 -35.15 -33.78
CA ARG A 6 -25.82 -33.76 -33.85
C ARG A 6 -25.13 -32.90 -32.78
N ARG A 7 -24.11 -32.12 -33.15
CA ARG A 7 -23.53 -31.08 -32.28
C ARG A 7 -24.60 -30.03 -31.96
N ARG A 8 -24.98 -29.89 -30.69
CA ARG A 8 -25.79 -28.75 -30.21
C ARG A 8 -24.89 -27.51 -30.13
N PRO A 9 -25.33 -26.33 -30.62
CA PRO A 9 -24.56 -25.11 -30.44
C PRO A 9 -24.56 -24.74 -28.96
N LEU A 10 -23.37 -24.67 -28.36
CA LEU A 10 -23.19 -24.19 -27.00
C LEU A 10 -23.54 -22.70 -26.98
N GLY A 11 -24.72 -22.35 -26.46
CA GLY A 11 -25.36 -21.06 -26.64
C GLY A 11 -24.56 -19.87 -26.09
N SER A 12 -24.47 -18.80 -26.91
CA SER A 12 -23.82 -17.51 -26.63
C SER A 12 -24.21 -16.88 -25.28
N SER A 13 -25.42 -17.15 -24.79
CA SER A 13 -25.92 -16.67 -23.49
C SER A 13 -25.09 -17.16 -22.28
N ARG A 14 -24.55 -18.38 -22.32
CA ARG A 14 -23.70 -18.89 -21.22
C ARG A 14 -22.35 -18.18 -21.16
N LEU A 15 -21.84 -17.75 -22.30
CA LEU A 15 -20.56 -17.04 -22.40
C LEU A 15 -20.68 -15.61 -21.85
N SER A 16 -21.81 -14.93 -22.12
CA SER A 16 -22.10 -13.60 -21.57
C SER A 16 -22.31 -13.61 -20.05
N ILE A 17 -22.96 -14.64 -19.50
CA ILE A 17 -23.15 -14.77 -18.04
C ILE A 17 -21.81 -15.01 -17.34
N LEU A 18 -20.94 -15.84 -17.93
CA LEU A 18 -19.57 -16.04 -17.44
C LEU A 18 -18.76 -14.75 -17.45
N TRP A 19 -18.87 -13.96 -18.53
CA TRP A 19 -18.21 -12.65 -18.64
C TRP A 19 -18.71 -11.65 -17.59
N LEU A 20 -20.03 -11.56 -17.39
CA LEU A 20 -20.60 -10.68 -16.37
C LEU A 20 -20.17 -11.09 -14.95
N ALA A 21 -20.13 -12.38 -14.66
CA ALA A 21 -19.67 -12.90 -13.38
C ALA A 21 -18.18 -12.59 -13.15
N THR A 22 -17.33 -12.74 -14.17
CA THR A 22 -15.91 -12.38 -14.06
C THR A 22 -15.69 -10.89 -13.85
N VAL A 23 -16.49 -10.02 -14.51
CA VAL A 23 -16.42 -8.56 -14.30
C VAL A 23 -16.89 -8.18 -12.89
N LEU A 24 -17.93 -8.82 -12.38
CA LEU A 24 -18.42 -8.58 -11.01
C LEU A 24 -17.41 -9.01 -9.94
N LEU A 25 -16.68 -10.12 -10.17
CA LEU A 25 -15.59 -10.57 -9.31
C LEU A 25 -14.38 -9.62 -9.33
N LEU A 26 -14.10 -8.97 -10.47
CA LEU A 26 -13.04 -7.96 -10.61
C LEU A 26 -13.35 -6.63 -9.91
N LEU A 27 -14.63 -6.35 -9.62
CA LEU A 27 -15.08 -5.12 -8.98
C LEU A 27 -15.02 -5.17 -7.44
N CYS A 28 -14.79 -6.34 -6.83
CA CYS A 28 -14.70 -6.47 -5.39
C CYS A 28 -13.27 -6.14 -4.91
N GLN A 29 -13.04 -4.88 -4.52
CA GLN A 29 -11.78 -4.49 -3.88
C GLN A 29 -11.74 -5.06 -2.44
N PRO A 30 -10.58 -5.54 -1.96
CA PRO A 30 -10.45 -5.94 -0.56
C PRO A 30 -10.51 -4.69 0.34
N SER A 31 -11.36 -4.74 1.37
CA SER A 31 -11.28 -3.78 2.48
C SER A 31 -10.12 -4.18 3.38
N HIS A 32 -9.17 -3.27 3.60
CA HIS A 32 -8.09 -3.49 4.56
C HIS A 32 -8.58 -3.11 5.96
N ALA A 33 -8.65 -4.10 6.86
CA ALA A 33 -8.91 -3.90 8.28
C ALA A 33 -7.92 -4.75 9.07
N ILE A 34 -7.28 -4.18 10.10
CA ILE A 34 -6.26 -4.87 10.89
C ILE A 34 -6.95 -5.53 12.08
N LYS A 35 -7.35 -6.80 11.89
CA LYS A 35 -7.93 -7.62 12.94
C LYS A 35 -7.08 -8.84 13.22
N PHE A 36 -6.63 -9.00 14.46
CA PHE A 36 -5.77 -10.13 14.83
C PHE A 36 -6.08 -10.69 16.22
N ALA A 37 -5.81 -11.98 16.40
CA ALA A 37 -5.83 -12.62 17.71
C ALA A 37 -4.47 -12.49 18.40
N LEU A 38 -4.45 -11.95 19.62
CA LEU A 38 -3.29 -11.80 20.47
C LEU A 38 -3.33 -12.85 21.59
N GLN A 39 -2.37 -13.78 21.55
CA GLN A 39 -2.25 -14.85 22.55
C GLN A 39 -1.82 -14.29 23.91
N ALA A 40 -2.42 -14.81 24.99
CA ALA A 40 -2.09 -14.45 26.36
C ALA A 40 -0.96 -15.33 26.90
N ALA A 41 -0.01 -14.71 27.59
CA ALA A 41 1.07 -15.40 28.27
C ALA A 41 1.39 -14.72 29.61
N ARG A 42 2.11 -15.41 30.49
CA ARG A 42 2.61 -14.81 31.74
C ARG A 42 3.68 -13.74 31.46
N PHE A 43 4.47 -13.96 30.42
CA PHE A 43 5.49 -13.04 29.91
C PHE A 43 5.30 -12.85 28.39
N PRO A 44 4.33 -12.04 27.97
CA PRO A 44 4.03 -11.84 26.55
C PRO A 44 5.09 -10.98 25.86
N ALA A 45 5.51 -11.42 24.67
CA ALA A 45 6.22 -10.57 23.72
C ALA A 45 5.26 -9.49 23.20
N PRO A 46 5.73 -8.25 22.98
CA PRO A 46 4.91 -7.20 22.39
C PRO A 46 4.66 -7.52 20.91
N LYS A 47 3.41 -7.35 20.47
CA LYS A 47 3.05 -7.40 19.04
C LYS A 47 2.82 -5.98 18.57
N CYS A 48 3.68 -5.49 17.68
CA CYS A 48 3.69 -4.11 17.22
C CYS A 48 3.27 -4.02 15.75
N ILE A 49 2.48 -3.01 15.42
CA ILE A 49 2.13 -2.59 14.07
C ILE A 49 2.81 -1.25 13.85
N TRP A 50 3.58 -1.12 12.77
CA TRP A 50 4.38 0.07 12.47
C TRP A 50 3.84 0.76 11.22
N ASN A 51 3.68 2.08 11.31
CA ASN A 51 3.23 2.92 10.21
C ASN A 51 4.15 4.13 10.10
N ALA A 52 4.44 4.54 8.87
CA ALA A 52 5.19 5.76 8.61
C ALA A 52 4.38 6.99 9.03
N ALA A 53 5.02 7.93 9.73
CA ALA A 53 4.44 9.21 10.10
C ALA A 53 5.51 10.30 9.98
N HIS A 54 5.12 11.48 9.51
CA HIS A 54 6.02 12.62 9.40
C HIS A 54 6.07 13.44 10.71
N PRO A 55 7.13 14.24 10.93
CA PRO A 55 7.23 15.09 12.10
C PRO A 55 6.06 16.07 12.21
N GLY A 56 5.40 16.11 13.37
CA GLY A 56 4.27 16.99 13.63
C GLY A 56 2.92 16.48 13.16
N GLU A 57 2.84 15.30 12.53
CA GLU A 57 1.56 14.69 12.16
C GLU A 57 0.81 14.14 13.37
N LEU A 58 -0.52 14.25 13.32
CA LEU A 58 -1.42 13.67 14.30
C LEU A 58 -1.68 12.21 13.95
N VAL A 59 -1.49 11.32 14.92
CA VAL A 59 -1.76 9.88 14.83
C VAL A 59 -2.89 9.55 15.79
N ILE A 60 -4.01 9.06 15.26
CA ILE A 60 -5.15 8.56 16.04
C ILE A 60 -5.19 7.05 15.94
N VAL A 61 -5.13 6.41 17.11
CA VAL A 61 -5.19 4.96 17.26
C VAL A 61 -6.51 4.58 17.87
N THR A 62 -7.36 3.87 17.11
CA THR A 62 -8.60 3.29 17.61
C THR A 62 -8.41 1.79 17.81
N ALA A 63 -8.42 1.34 19.07
CA ALA A 63 -8.28 -0.07 19.42
C ALA A 63 -9.59 -0.59 20.01
N ASN A 64 -10.17 -1.61 19.39
CA ASN A 64 -11.31 -2.35 19.92
C ASN A 64 -10.87 -3.72 20.43
N ILE A 65 -10.86 -3.87 21.75
CA ILE A 65 -10.39 -5.09 22.42
C ILE A 65 -11.61 -5.93 22.81
N GLY A 66 -11.71 -7.11 22.21
CA GLY A 66 -12.74 -8.08 22.51
C GLY A 66 -12.68 -8.58 23.96
N PRO A 67 -13.80 -9.13 24.48
CA PRO A 67 -13.84 -9.67 25.83
C PRO A 67 -12.86 -10.83 25.99
N GLY A 68 -12.29 -10.97 27.19
CA GLY A 68 -11.47 -12.13 27.53
C GLY A 68 -11.25 -12.23 29.03
N ASP A 69 -11.60 -13.37 29.61
CA ASP A 69 -11.51 -13.57 31.05
C ASP A 69 -10.06 -13.74 31.49
N HIS A 70 -9.72 -13.15 32.65
CA HIS A 70 -8.40 -13.25 33.29
C HIS A 70 -7.24 -12.85 32.36
N GLN A 71 -7.49 -11.91 31.47
CA GLN A 71 -6.52 -11.37 30.53
C GLN A 71 -6.46 -9.86 30.66
N ARG A 72 -5.25 -9.34 30.71
CA ARG A 72 -4.95 -7.92 30.76
C ARG A 72 -4.17 -7.53 29.52
N VAL A 73 -4.76 -6.69 28.69
CA VAL A 73 -4.10 -6.14 27.51
C VAL A 73 -3.57 -4.75 27.84
N ASP A 74 -2.29 -4.53 27.57
CA ASP A 74 -1.64 -3.22 27.64
C ASP A 74 -1.31 -2.73 26.22
N ILE A 75 -1.39 -1.42 26.00
CA ILE A 75 -1.02 -0.73 24.76
C ILE A 75 0.10 0.26 25.03
N GLU A 76 1.04 0.33 24.09
CA GLU A 76 2.16 1.26 24.09
C GLU A 76 2.35 1.82 22.68
N ILE A 77 2.40 3.14 22.56
CA ILE A 77 2.67 3.86 21.32
C ILE A 77 4.06 4.48 21.45
N LEU A 78 4.94 4.14 20.51
CA LEU A 78 6.37 4.48 20.57
C LEU A 78 6.95 4.70 19.16
N ASP A 79 8.10 5.35 19.05
CA ASP A 79 8.81 5.52 17.77
C ASP A 79 9.82 4.39 17.49
N SER A 80 10.22 4.25 16.22
CA SER A 80 11.27 3.33 15.77
C SER A 80 12.69 3.85 16.02
N GLY A 81 12.82 5.03 16.60
CA GLY A 81 14.10 5.72 16.73
C GLY A 81 15.09 5.04 17.65
N PRO A 82 16.37 5.48 17.61
CA PRO A 82 17.42 4.94 18.47
C PRO A 82 17.13 5.16 19.96
N GLN A 83 16.38 6.22 20.30
CA GLN A 83 15.97 6.53 21.67
C GLN A 83 14.67 5.83 22.08
N ARG A 84 13.92 5.29 21.13
CA ARG A 84 12.64 4.58 21.32
C ARG A 84 11.70 5.31 22.28
N ASN A 85 11.35 6.54 21.92
CA ASN A 85 10.50 7.40 22.74
C ASN A 85 9.10 6.79 22.85
N VAL A 86 8.54 6.81 24.06
CA VAL A 86 7.20 6.28 24.33
C VAL A 86 6.24 7.44 24.47
N TYR A 87 5.40 7.63 23.47
CA TYR A 87 4.41 8.71 23.46
C TYR A 87 3.26 8.45 24.42
N LEU A 88 2.78 7.21 24.48
CA LEU A 88 1.65 6.83 25.30
C LEU A 88 1.78 5.40 25.79
N SER A 89 1.51 5.18 27.06
CA SER A 89 1.41 3.83 27.64
C SER A 89 0.16 3.75 28.51
N LYS A 90 -0.73 2.82 28.19
CA LYS A 90 -1.95 2.56 28.95
C LYS A 90 -2.08 1.07 29.24
N LYS A 91 -2.47 0.79 30.47
CA LYS A 91 -2.55 -0.56 31.02
C LYS A 91 -4.00 -0.99 31.17
N ASN A 92 -4.25 -2.28 31.00
CA ASN A 92 -5.57 -2.89 31.20
C ASN A 92 -6.69 -2.22 30.38
N ILE A 93 -6.47 -2.11 29.08
CA ILE A 93 -7.47 -1.58 28.16
C ILE A 93 -8.51 -2.65 27.80
N SER A 94 -9.75 -2.22 27.63
CA SER A 94 -10.89 -3.07 27.24
C SER A 94 -11.93 -2.24 26.49
N GLY A 95 -12.71 -2.91 25.63
CA GLY A 95 -13.69 -2.26 24.76
C GLY A 95 -13.02 -1.38 23.70
N GLU A 96 -13.77 -0.41 23.19
CA GLU A 96 -13.28 0.57 22.24
C GLU A 96 -12.55 1.72 22.97
N LYS A 97 -11.32 2.01 22.54
CA LYS A 97 -10.50 3.11 23.04
C LYS A 97 -9.84 3.85 21.88
N ARG A 98 -9.89 5.17 21.93
CA ARG A 98 -9.24 6.08 20.97
C ARG A 98 -8.13 6.84 21.67
N PHE A 99 -6.95 6.88 21.06
CA PHE A 99 -5.78 7.59 21.56
C PHE A 99 -5.28 8.55 20.48
N ALA A 100 -4.84 9.74 20.89
CA ALA A 100 -4.29 10.73 19.98
C ALA A 100 -2.88 11.09 20.44
N VAL A 101 -1.93 11.06 19.51
CA VAL A 101 -0.51 11.34 19.73
C VAL A 101 0.01 12.15 18.53
N THR A 102 0.96 13.04 18.76
CA THR A 102 1.65 13.75 17.67
C THR A 102 3.06 13.18 17.52
N SER A 103 3.47 12.86 16.29
CA SER A 103 4.84 12.39 16.02
C SER A 103 5.85 13.52 16.19
N HIS A 104 7.00 13.24 16.82
CA HIS A 104 8.07 14.22 17.02
C HIS A 104 9.29 14.00 16.12
N SER A 105 9.47 12.79 15.58
CA SER A 105 10.59 12.42 14.71
C SER A 105 10.10 11.93 13.34
N GLU A 106 11.00 11.93 12.35
CA GLU A 106 10.75 11.40 11.01
C GLU A 106 11.00 9.89 10.99
N GLU A 107 10.20 9.16 11.77
CA GLU A 107 10.38 7.74 12.04
C GLU A 107 9.02 7.05 12.14
N ASP A 108 8.99 5.73 11.91
CA ASP A 108 7.76 4.97 12.00
C ASP A 108 7.23 4.93 13.44
N VAL A 109 5.93 5.20 13.59
CA VAL A 109 5.20 5.10 14.85
C VAL A 109 4.65 3.69 14.99
N GLY A 110 4.96 3.07 16.13
CA GLY A 110 4.60 1.71 16.47
C GLY A 110 3.52 1.64 17.53
N VAL A 111 2.45 0.91 17.24
CA VAL A 111 1.41 0.56 18.23
C VAL A 111 1.63 -0.88 18.68
N CYS A 112 2.08 -1.04 19.92
CA CYS A 112 2.43 -2.32 20.51
C CYS A 112 1.38 -2.79 21.54
N PHE A 113 0.98 -4.06 21.45
CA PHE A 113 0.08 -4.70 22.40
C PHE A 113 0.77 -5.83 23.17
N ARG A 114 0.46 -5.96 24.46
CA ARG A 114 0.90 -7.07 25.32
C ARG A 114 -0.29 -7.68 26.04
N ASN A 115 -0.49 -8.99 25.92
CA ASN A 115 -1.58 -9.71 26.57
C ASN A 115 -1.06 -10.57 27.74
N TYR A 116 -1.21 -10.06 28.95
CA TYR A 116 -0.83 -10.74 30.17
C TYR A 116 -1.96 -11.65 30.66
N LEU A 117 -1.61 -12.88 31.01
CA LEU A 117 -2.51 -13.81 31.68
C LEU A 117 -2.45 -13.59 33.20
N ASP A 118 -3.58 -13.24 33.81
CA ASP A 118 -3.64 -13.03 35.26
C ASP A 118 -3.53 -14.38 36.00
N PRO A 119 -2.59 -14.51 36.96
CA PRO A 119 -2.42 -15.75 37.73
C PRO A 119 -3.53 -15.97 38.79
N GLY A 120 -4.41 -14.99 39.00
CA GLY A 120 -5.30 -14.90 40.16
C GLY A 120 -6.53 -15.82 40.20
N LYS A 121 -6.78 -16.68 39.20
CA LYS A 121 -7.83 -17.71 39.24
C LYS A 121 -7.42 -18.99 38.51
N GLN A 122 -6.31 -19.60 38.90
CA GLN A 122 -6.11 -21.04 38.66
C GLN A 122 -6.44 -21.82 39.94
N GLY A 123 -7.69 -22.23 40.06
CA GLY A 123 -8.03 -23.46 40.78
C GLY A 123 -8.08 -24.58 39.75
N GLY A 124 -7.04 -25.41 39.68
CA GLY A 124 -7.11 -26.72 39.01
C GLY A 124 -5.98 -27.03 38.02
N PRO A 125 -5.30 -28.19 38.16
CA PRO A 125 -4.28 -28.67 37.23
C PRO A 125 -4.93 -29.46 36.09
N VAL A 126 -5.58 -28.81 35.12
CA VAL A 126 -6.06 -29.48 33.90
C VAL A 126 -6.04 -28.49 32.73
N GLU A 127 -5.21 -28.77 31.72
CA GLU A 127 -5.22 -28.21 30.36
C GLU A 127 -5.34 -26.67 30.22
N ALA A 128 -4.20 -25.98 30.25
CA ALA A 128 -4.11 -24.58 29.87
C ALA A 128 -4.34 -24.40 28.35
N LYS A 129 -5.61 -24.39 27.92
CA LYS A 129 -5.97 -23.98 26.55
C LYS A 129 -5.35 -22.60 26.27
N PRO A 130 -4.66 -22.39 25.14
CA PRO A 130 -4.13 -21.08 24.79
C PRO A 130 -5.29 -20.08 24.74
N ARG A 131 -5.24 -19.09 25.62
CA ARG A 131 -6.22 -18.00 25.65
C ARG A 131 -5.73 -16.90 24.71
N SER A 132 -6.63 -16.33 23.93
CA SER A 132 -6.33 -15.21 23.04
C SER A 132 -7.45 -14.19 23.06
N ARG A 133 -7.11 -12.91 22.87
CA ARG A 133 -8.07 -11.83 22.66
C ARG A 133 -8.00 -11.34 21.22
N VAL A 134 -9.14 -11.07 20.62
CA VAL A 134 -9.21 -10.44 19.31
C VAL A 134 -9.10 -8.93 19.49
N ILE A 135 -8.23 -8.31 18.72
CA ILE A 135 -8.02 -6.87 18.68
C ILE A 135 -8.34 -6.41 17.27
N ASP A 136 -9.25 -5.44 17.16
CA ASP A 136 -9.46 -4.62 15.97
C ASP A 136 -8.66 -3.33 16.16
N LEU A 137 -7.82 -2.99 15.19
CA LEU A 137 -6.93 -1.84 15.25
C LEU A 137 -7.15 -0.96 14.03
N ASP A 138 -7.35 0.33 14.28
CA ASP A 138 -7.43 1.36 13.27
C ASP A 138 -6.38 2.46 13.47
N ILE A 139 -5.72 2.73 12.35
CA ILE A 139 -4.52 3.49 11.99
C ILE A 139 -4.70 4.85 11.31
N ASP A 140 -5.24 5.90 11.93
CA ASP A 140 -5.43 7.17 11.22
C ASP A 140 -4.21 8.10 11.41
N ILE A 141 -3.61 8.57 10.31
CA ILE A 141 -2.42 9.44 10.33
C ILE A 141 -2.66 10.68 9.45
N GLY A 142 -2.26 11.85 9.95
CA GLY A 142 -2.29 13.09 9.16
C GLY A 142 -3.72 13.59 8.90
N ALA A 143 -4.07 13.80 7.63
CA ALA A 143 -5.37 14.34 7.22
C ALA A 143 -6.54 13.43 7.61
N ASP A 144 -6.34 12.10 7.56
CA ASP A 144 -7.35 11.11 7.95
C ASP A 144 -7.65 11.13 9.46
N ALA A 145 -6.71 11.65 10.27
CA ALA A 145 -6.86 11.75 11.72
C ALA A 145 -7.65 13.00 12.17
N VAL A 146 -7.99 13.93 11.29
CA VAL A 146 -8.67 15.19 11.68
C VAL A 146 -10.17 14.97 11.82
N ASP A 147 -10.67 14.84 13.06
CA ASP A 147 -12.12 14.82 13.33
C ASP A 147 -12.71 16.24 13.27
N TYR A 148 -13.08 16.66 12.05
CA TYR A 148 -13.72 17.95 11.80
C TYR A 148 -15.00 18.18 12.64
N ASN A 149 -15.65 17.12 13.14
CA ASN A 149 -16.86 17.24 13.95
C ASN A 149 -16.57 17.68 15.39
N ALA A 150 -15.38 17.39 15.93
CA ALA A 150 -15.00 17.81 17.27
C ALA A 150 -14.65 19.31 17.34
N ILE A 151 -14.03 19.85 16.27
CA ILE A 151 -13.68 21.28 16.15
C ILE A 151 -14.95 22.14 16.02
N ALA A 152 -15.96 21.67 15.28
CA ALA A 152 -17.24 22.38 15.10
C ALA A 152 -18.03 22.60 16.40
N ASN A 153 -17.80 21.76 17.43
CA ASN A 153 -18.54 21.83 18.69
C ASN A 153 -17.78 22.57 19.81
N GLN A 154 -16.48 22.81 19.66
CA GLN A 154 -15.63 23.38 20.72
C GLN A 154 -15.49 24.91 20.61
N GLU A 155 -15.62 25.49 19.41
CA GLU A 155 -15.55 26.94 19.20
C GLU A 155 -16.81 27.44 18.49
N SER A 156 -17.71 28.07 19.24
CA SER A 156 -18.84 28.81 18.68
C SER A 156 -18.35 30.04 17.89
N LEU A 157 -17.79 29.82 16.71
CA LEU A 157 -17.48 30.85 15.71
C LEU A 157 -18.28 30.55 14.44
N SER A 158 -18.72 31.60 13.75
CA SER A 158 -19.71 31.50 12.68
C SER A 158 -19.26 30.46 11.65
N GLY A 159 -20.09 29.45 11.39
CA GLY A 159 -19.72 28.28 10.58
C GLY A 159 -19.15 28.56 9.20
N LEU A 160 -19.21 29.80 8.70
CA LEU A 160 -18.59 30.24 7.45
C LEU A 160 -17.05 30.33 7.53
N GLU A 161 -16.47 30.79 8.64
CA GLU A 161 -15.00 30.89 8.78
C GLU A 161 -14.35 29.50 8.92
N THR A 162 -15.04 28.59 9.63
CA THR A 162 -14.60 27.19 9.79
C THR A 162 -14.58 26.44 8.47
N GLU A 163 -15.61 26.61 7.64
CA GLU A 163 -15.65 26.01 6.30
C GLU A 163 -14.55 26.58 5.39
N MET A 164 -14.26 27.89 5.46
CA MET A 164 -13.17 28.49 4.67
C MET A 164 -11.79 27.92 5.03
N ARG A 165 -11.47 27.75 6.32
CA ARG A 165 -10.20 27.11 6.73
C ARG A 165 -10.13 25.64 6.34
N LYS A 166 -11.27 24.94 6.34
CA LYS A 166 -11.34 23.56 5.87
C LYS A 166 -11.05 23.47 4.37
N LEU A 167 -11.64 24.34 3.55
CA LEU A 167 -11.34 24.41 2.12
C LEU A 167 -9.88 24.81 1.87
N GLU A 168 -9.31 25.72 2.66
CA GLU A 168 -7.90 26.10 2.55
C GLU A 168 -6.96 24.90 2.80
N GLY A 169 -7.23 24.10 3.83
CA GLY A 169 -6.48 22.87 4.11
C GLY A 169 -6.55 21.87 2.96
N VAL A 170 -7.76 21.62 2.43
CA VAL A 170 -7.97 20.71 1.29
C VAL A 170 -7.27 21.23 0.02
N VAL A 171 -7.34 22.54 -0.26
CA VAL A 171 -6.67 23.13 -1.41
C VAL A 171 -5.16 23.03 -1.29
N LYS A 172 -4.61 23.23 -0.08
CA LYS A 172 -3.17 23.11 0.17
C LYS A 172 -2.69 21.69 -0.12
N GLU A 173 -3.42 20.68 0.35
CA GLU A 173 -3.13 19.27 0.06
C GLU A 173 -3.17 18.96 -1.44
N ILE A 174 -4.19 19.45 -2.16
CA ILE A 174 -4.29 19.29 -3.62
C ILE A 174 -3.08 19.94 -4.32
N VAL A 175 -2.66 21.13 -3.88
CA VAL A 175 -1.51 21.82 -4.48
C VAL A 175 -0.23 21.02 -4.25
N ASP A 176 -0.04 20.47 -3.06
CA ASP A 176 1.12 19.64 -2.73
C ASP A 176 1.12 18.34 -3.58
N GLU A 177 -0.04 17.71 -3.80
CA GLU A 177 -0.18 16.58 -4.73
C GLU A 177 0.09 16.95 -6.20
N MET A 178 -0.40 18.12 -6.65
CA MET A 178 -0.16 18.59 -8.02
C MET A 178 1.33 18.83 -8.27
N ASP A 179 2.07 19.36 -7.28
CA ASP A 179 3.51 19.57 -7.40
C ASP A 179 4.28 18.24 -7.48
N TYR A 180 3.83 17.23 -6.72
CA TYR A 180 4.33 15.86 -6.86
C TYR A 180 4.07 15.28 -8.26
N LEU A 181 2.85 15.41 -8.79
CA LEU A 181 2.49 14.92 -10.12
C LEU A 181 3.29 15.61 -11.22
N LYS A 182 3.50 16.92 -11.09
CA LYS A 182 4.32 17.71 -12.01
C LYS A 182 5.77 17.24 -12.02
N THR A 183 6.37 17.04 -10.85
CA THR A 183 7.72 16.50 -10.72
C THR A 183 7.84 15.11 -11.36
N ARG A 184 6.81 14.28 -11.22
CA ARG A 184 6.75 12.95 -11.83
C ARG A 184 6.61 13.03 -13.36
N GLU A 185 5.80 13.96 -13.87
CA GLU A 185 5.66 14.22 -15.30
C GLU A 185 6.99 14.65 -15.92
N GLU A 186 7.69 15.60 -15.28
CA GLU A 186 9.00 16.07 -15.74
C GLU A 186 10.00 14.91 -15.84
N ARG A 187 10.04 14.03 -14.83
CA ARG A 187 10.88 12.82 -14.87
C ARG A 187 10.48 11.86 -16.00
N PHE A 188 9.18 11.69 -16.24
CA PHE A 188 8.68 10.83 -17.32
C PHE A 188 9.03 11.41 -18.70
N GLN A 189 8.85 12.71 -18.90
CA GLN A 189 9.24 13.45 -20.11
C GLN A 189 10.74 13.27 -20.39
N LEU A 190 11.59 13.45 -19.38
CA LEU A 190 13.05 13.27 -19.51
C LEU A 190 13.43 11.82 -19.88
N THR A 191 12.76 10.85 -19.28
CA THR A 191 12.98 9.42 -19.58
C THR A 191 12.57 9.09 -21.01
N ASN A 192 11.43 9.63 -21.47
CA ASN A 192 10.95 9.45 -22.83
C ASN A 192 11.93 10.06 -23.85
N MET A 193 12.38 11.29 -23.64
CA MET A 193 13.35 11.95 -24.52
C MET A 193 14.68 11.18 -24.59
N SER A 194 15.23 10.78 -23.43
CA SER A 194 16.51 10.05 -23.41
C SER A 194 16.42 8.66 -24.05
N THR A 195 15.29 7.96 -23.89
CA THR A 195 15.04 6.66 -24.54
C THR A 195 14.94 6.83 -26.05
N ASN A 196 14.18 7.83 -26.52
CA ASN A 196 14.02 8.11 -27.93
C ASN A 196 15.37 8.42 -28.61
N ILE A 197 16.22 9.23 -27.98
CA ILE A 197 17.57 9.55 -28.48
C ILE A 197 18.44 8.29 -28.59
N ARG A 198 18.41 7.41 -27.59
CA ARG A 198 19.19 6.14 -27.62
C ARG A 198 18.74 5.24 -28.76
N VAL A 199 17.43 5.10 -28.98
CA VAL A 199 16.86 4.32 -30.09
C VAL A 199 17.24 4.92 -31.44
N GLN A 200 17.15 6.24 -31.58
CA GLN A 200 17.53 6.93 -32.80
C GLN A 200 19.03 6.74 -33.13
N ASN A 201 19.91 6.77 -32.12
CA ASN A 201 21.33 6.49 -32.32
C ASN A 201 21.58 5.07 -32.85
N PHE A 202 20.86 4.07 -32.33
CA PHE A 202 20.95 2.69 -32.83
C PHE A 202 20.43 2.56 -34.28
N ALA A 203 19.37 3.28 -34.62
CA ALA A 203 18.83 3.31 -35.98
C ALA A 203 19.85 3.90 -36.98
N TRP A 204 20.51 5.01 -36.62
CA TRP A 204 21.58 5.58 -37.45
C TRP A 204 22.75 4.62 -37.63
N PHE A 205 23.21 3.98 -36.55
CA PHE A 205 24.27 2.97 -36.63
C PHE A 205 23.90 1.82 -37.58
N THR A 206 22.69 1.31 -37.48
CA THR A 206 22.19 0.21 -38.32
C THR A 206 22.12 0.63 -39.79
N LEU A 207 21.64 1.84 -40.08
CA LEU A 207 21.60 2.39 -41.44
C LEU A 207 23.00 2.47 -42.05
N PHE A 208 23.98 3.04 -41.33
CA PHE A 208 25.36 3.12 -41.83
C PHE A 208 25.99 1.74 -42.02
N SER A 209 25.72 0.80 -41.11
CA SER A 209 26.19 -0.59 -41.23
C SER A 209 25.66 -1.27 -42.50
N LEU A 210 24.36 -1.14 -42.79
CA LEU A 210 23.74 -1.70 -44.00
C LEU A 210 24.33 -1.09 -45.28
N VAL A 211 24.55 0.22 -45.32
CA VAL A 211 25.17 0.88 -46.46
C VAL A 211 26.61 0.38 -46.67
N ALA A 212 27.40 0.28 -45.59
CA ALA A 212 28.77 -0.22 -45.67
C ALA A 212 28.82 -1.68 -46.17
N LEU A 213 27.94 -2.55 -45.66
CA LEU A 213 27.83 -3.93 -46.13
C LEU A 213 27.37 -4.01 -47.59
N GLY A 214 26.44 -3.17 -48.03
CA GLY A 214 25.99 -3.12 -49.42
C GLY A 214 27.11 -2.71 -50.38
N LEU A 215 27.87 -1.66 -50.04
CA LEU A 215 29.04 -1.23 -50.83
C LEU A 215 30.12 -2.31 -50.86
N TRP A 216 30.39 -2.95 -49.72
CA TRP A 216 31.31 -4.08 -49.63
C TRP A 216 30.87 -5.24 -50.52
N GLN A 217 29.59 -5.62 -50.49
CA GLN A 217 29.02 -6.67 -51.33
C GLN A 217 29.21 -6.37 -52.83
N ILE A 218 28.96 -5.14 -53.27
CA ILE A 218 29.16 -4.72 -54.67
C ILE A 218 30.64 -4.81 -55.05
N PHE A 219 31.55 -4.31 -54.20
CA PHE A 219 32.99 -4.38 -54.45
C PHE A 219 33.48 -5.83 -54.54
N HIS A 220 33.04 -6.69 -53.61
CA HIS A 220 33.39 -8.10 -53.60
C HIS A 220 32.90 -8.83 -54.87
N LEU A 221 31.64 -8.61 -55.28
CA LEU A 221 31.09 -9.19 -56.51
C LEU A 221 31.85 -8.70 -57.75
N ARG A 222 32.18 -7.40 -57.85
CA ARG A 222 33.00 -6.88 -58.95
C ARG A 222 34.40 -7.49 -58.98
N ALA A 223 35.07 -7.60 -57.83
CA ALA A 223 36.39 -8.24 -57.74
C ALA A 223 36.33 -9.75 -58.07
N PHE A 224 35.23 -10.41 -57.75
CA PHE A 224 35.00 -11.81 -58.12
C PHE A 224 34.82 -11.98 -59.64
N PHE A 225 33.97 -11.18 -60.30
CA PHE A 225 33.76 -11.26 -61.75
C PHE A 225 35.01 -10.89 -62.56
N LYS A 226 35.77 -9.89 -62.11
CA LYS A 226 37.03 -9.50 -62.75
C LYS A 226 38.08 -10.62 -62.69
N ARG A 227 38.18 -11.34 -61.57
CA ARG A 227 39.09 -12.50 -61.45
C ARG A 227 38.70 -13.70 -62.30
N LYS A 228 37.42 -13.82 -62.66
CA LYS A 228 36.88 -14.91 -63.47
C LYS A 228 36.75 -14.56 -64.97
N TYR A 229 37.21 -13.38 -65.39
CA TYR A 229 37.16 -12.90 -66.79
C TYR A 229 35.74 -12.89 -67.39
N LEU A 230 34.72 -12.61 -66.57
CA LEU A 230 33.31 -12.61 -67.02
C LEU A 230 32.84 -11.24 -67.52
N ILE A 231 33.47 -10.15 -67.08
CA ILE A 231 33.21 -8.75 -67.45
C ILE A 231 34.58 -8.03 -67.43
N ASP A 232 34.92 -7.30 -68.50
CA ASP A 232 36.12 -6.43 -68.58
C ASP A 232 35.94 -5.10 -67.83
#